data_AF-A0AA42E676-F1
#
_entry.id   AF-A0AA42E676-F1
#
_cell.length_a   1.000
_cell.length_b   1.000
_cell.length_c   1.000
_cell.angle_alpha   90.00
_cell.angle_beta   90.00
_cell.angle_gamma   90.00
#
_symmetry.space_group_name_H-M   'P 1'
#
loop_
_entity.id
_entity.type
_entity.pdbx_description
1 polymer ?
#
loop_
_entity_poly.entity_id
_entity_poly.type
_entity_poly.pdbx_seq_one_letter_code
_entity_poly.pdbx_strand_id
1 'polypeptide(L)'
;MTEPPQKTVLALLRRIFPSGTLLSTGRETREAVEVTQAPIFPTDVFAATALLLLRAGALNQLFVGPPAGGVPTPLRPSFENLCRTVEAGGLDLHDEDLRKTFQEAGKAWARKLPAPDIVQEYWSRIVAAGSEPIYPQVDRHGAYPIWWTYALALMIVADEACEGVGYSVASEPTQNWVASIAALAYWRASADRFTDRRGRGNGRRTAVVSNDLPSLCVLVDPDVVCVQPKVRTAAVGCTLRSYTQNLALLPPRGIVSTGWHVPPGRLSTENETAALNILIVPYPFKLRATWFAPTRAKGARRDDGVDGAIERG
;
A
#
# COMPACT_ATOMS: atom_id res chain seq x y z
N MET A 1 0.83 25.52 15.27
CA MET A 1 -0.46 24.90 15.67
C MET A 1 -0.24 23.41 15.79
N THR A 2 -0.14 22.88 17.00
CA THR A 2 -0.06 21.44 17.25
C THR A 2 -1.48 20.89 17.29
N GLU A 3 -1.84 20.05 16.32
CA GLU A 3 -3.10 19.29 16.38
C GLU A 3 -3.21 18.58 17.74
N PRO A 4 -4.38 18.60 18.40
CA PRO A 4 -4.57 17.78 19.59
C PRO A 4 -4.31 16.32 19.19
N PRO A 5 -3.52 15.56 19.99
CA PRO A 5 -3.20 14.19 19.65
C PRO A 5 -4.51 13.44 19.47
N GLN A 6 -4.71 12.81 18.32
CA GLN A 6 -5.85 11.95 18.10
C GLN A 6 -5.74 10.80 19.09
N LYS A 7 -6.55 10.85 20.14
CA LYS A 7 -6.36 9.93 21.26
C LYS A 7 -7.05 8.60 21.02
N THR A 8 -8.19 8.57 20.33
CA THR A 8 -9.04 7.37 20.26
C THR A 8 -9.31 6.86 18.84
N VAL A 9 -9.62 5.57 18.72
CA VAL A 9 -9.91 4.89 17.45
C VAL A 9 -10.97 5.64 16.65
N LEU A 10 -12.08 6.02 17.29
CA LEU A 10 -13.19 6.72 16.62
C LEU A 10 -12.80 8.11 16.13
N ALA A 11 -11.93 8.82 16.86
CA ALA A 11 -11.46 10.14 16.46
C ALA A 11 -10.58 10.07 15.21
N LEU A 12 -9.81 9.00 15.04
CA LEU A 12 -9.06 8.76 13.80
C LEU A 12 -9.98 8.34 12.66
N LEU A 13 -10.92 7.41 12.88
CA LEU A 13 -11.89 7.02 11.84
C LEU A 13 -12.67 8.22 11.29
N ARG A 14 -13.16 9.12 12.15
CA ARG A 14 -13.85 10.34 11.72
C ARG A 14 -12.97 11.32 10.94
N ARG A 15 -11.65 11.31 11.20
CA ARG A 15 -10.70 12.09 10.40
C ARG A 15 -10.47 11.45 9.04
N ILE A 16 -10.34 10.13 8.98
CA ILE A 16 -10.20 9.37 7.73
C ILE A 16 -11.45 9.57 6.86
N PHE A 17 -12.64 9.54 7.46
CA PHE A 17 -13.94 9.67 6.80
C PHE A 17 -14.67 10.94 7.23
N PRO A 18 -14.27 12.14 6.76
CA PRO A 18 -14.88 13.40 7.20
C PRO A 18 -16.37 13.52 6.83
N SER A 19 -16.82 12.78 5.82
CA SER A 19 -18.23 12.74 5.35
C SER A 19 -18.95 11.44 5.70
N GLY A 20 -18.32 10.55 6.47
CA GLY A 20 -18.88 9.26 6.85
C GLY A 20 -18.44 8.14 5.92
N THR A 21 -18.89 6.93 6.22
CA THR A 21 -18.50 5.71 5.48
C THR A 21 -19.49 5.29 4.40
N LEU A 22 -20.57 6.07 4.22
CA LEU A 22 -21.60 5.83 3.22
C LEU A 22 -21.56 6.91 2.14
N LEU A 23 -21.92 6.51 0.91
CA LEU A 23 -22.12 7.44 -0.19
C LEU A 23 -23.38 8.27 0.09
N SER A 24 -23.22 9.46 0.69
CA SER A 24 -24.34 10.39 0.85
C SER A 24 -24.73 10.97 -0.49
N THR A 25 -26.02 10.91 -0.84
CA THR A 25 -26.58 11.42 -2.11
C THR A 25 -26.80 12.94 -2.10
N GLY A 26 -26.25 13.65 -1.11
CA GLY A 26 -26.20 15.11 -1.07
C GLY A 26 -27.53 15.73 -0.65
N ARG A 27 -27.80 15.77 0.65
CA ARG A 27 -28.66 16.78 1.29
C ARG A 27 -28.75 16.70 2.81
N GLU A 28 -28.08 15.75 3.45
CA GLU A 28 -28.21 15.59 4.89
C GLU A 28 -27.40 16.66 5.64
N THR A 29 -28.08 17.26 6.59
CA THR A 29 -27.57 18.22 7.56
C THR A 29 -26.31 17.68 8.25
N ARG A 30 -25.47 18.56 8.79
CA ARG A 30 -24.26 18.25 9.60
C ARG A 30 -24.58 17.49 10.91
N GLU A 31 -25.39 16.44 10.85
CA GLU A 31 -25.49 15.46 11.92
C GLU A 31 -24.18 14.66 12.01
N ALA A 32 -24.00 14.00 13.15
CA ALA A 32 -22.75 13.32 13.49
C ALA A 32 -22.32 12.40 12.35
N VAL A 33 -21.07 12.56 11.91
CA VAL A 33 -20.46 11.73 10.87
C VAL A 33 -20.59 10.26 11.26
N GLU A 34 -21.48 9.54 10.58
CA GLU A 34 -21.73 8.12 10.83
C GLU A 34 -20.60 7.29 10.23
N VAL A 35 -19.93 6.55 11.12
CA VAL A 35 -18.88 5.57 10.77
C VAL A 35 -19.24 4.17 11.27
N THR A 36 -20.51 3.94 11.60
CA THR A 36 -21.04 2.69 12.17
C THR A 36 -21.08 1.57 11.14
N GLN A 37 -21.36 1.90 9.89
CA GLN A 37 -21.33 0.97 8.76
C GLN A 37 -19.95 0.93 8.11
N ALA A 38 -19.55 -0.23 7.62
CA ALA A 38 -18.29 -0.39 6.90
C ALA A 38 -18.38 0.32 5.54
N PRO A 39 -17.29 0.98 5.09
CA PRO A 39 -17.19 1.47 3.72
C PRO A 39 -17.47 0.39 2.67
N ILE A 40 -18.19 0.75 1.62
CA ILE A 40 -18.53 -0.16 0.51
C ILE A 40 -17.27 -0.56 -0.29
N PHE A 41 -16.29 0.34 -0.38
CA PHE A 41 -15.07 0.12 -1.15
C PHE A 41 -13.99 -0.55 -0.30
N PRO A 42 -13.40 -1.65 -0.78
CA PRO A 42 -12.29 -2.30 -0.08
C PRO A 42 -11.09 -1.37 0.14
N THR A 43 -10.80 -0.47 -0.81
CA THR A 43 -9.68 0.49 -0.70
C THR A 43 -9.86 1.45 0.49
N ASP A 44 -11.10 1.84 0.78
CA ASP A 44 -11.44 2.69 1.93
C ASP A 44 -11.28 1.92 3.26
N VAL A 45 -11.75 0.67 3.32
CA VAL A 45 -11.57 -0.20 4.50
C VAL A 45 -10.09 -0.47 4.75
N PHE A 46 -9.33 -0.81 3.71
CA PHE A 46 -7.89 -1.01 3.78
C PHE A 46 -7.18 0.23 4.32
N ALA A 47 -7.49 1.42 3.79
CA ALA A 47 -6.87 2.66 4.26
C ALA A 47 -7.07 2.87 5.76
N ALA A 48 -8.31 2.67 6.22
CA ALA A 48 -8.69 2.87 7.61
C ALA A 48 -7.98 1.91 8.55
N THR A 49 -8.04 0.60 8.24
CA THR A 49 -7.48 -0.44 9.11
C THR A 49 -5.96 -0.45 9.08
N ALA A 50 -5.35 -0.28 7.90
CA ALA A 50 -3.90 -0.19 7.79
C ALA A 50 -3.34 1.04 8.51
N LEU A 51 -4.02 2.20 8.42
CA LEU A 51 -3.60 3.40 9.16
C LEU A 51 -3.76 3.22 10.67
N LEU A 52 -4.86 2.62 11.12
CA LEU A 52 -5.07 2.30 12.54
C LEU A 52 -3.95 1.41 13.09
N LEU A 53 -3.64 0.32 12.40
CA LEU A 53 -2.56 -0.61 12.79
C LEU A 53 -1.18 0.05 12.76
N LEU A 54 -0.92 0.86 11.73
CA LEU A 54 0.34 1.61 11.61
C LEU A 54 0.51 2.59 12.76
N ARG A 55 -0.54 3.37 13.07
CA ARG A 55 -0.53 4.35 14.17
C ARG A 55 -0.43 3.67 15.51
N ALA A 56 -1.13 2.57 15.73
CA ALA A 56 -1.04 1.82 16.98
C ALA A 56 0.32 1.12 17.20
N GLY A 57 1.17 1.08 16.17
CA GLY A 57 2.43 0.34 16.21
C GLY A 57 2.23 -1.18 16.23
N ALA A 58 1.04 -1.66 15.88
CA ALA A 58 0.67 -3.07 15.93
C ALA A 58 1.57 -3.94 15.04
N LEU A 59 1.89 -3.43 13.85
CA LEU A 59 2.72 -4.14 12.88
C LEU A 59 4.16 -4.35 13.36
N ASN A 60 4.67 -3.47 14.22
CA ASN A 60 6.01 -3.64 14.79
C ASN A 60 6.06 -4.77 15.84
N GLN A 61 4.90 -5.20 16.32
CA GLN A 61 4.75 -6.32 17.26
C GLN A 61 4.49 -7.64 16.53
N LEU A 62 3.97 -7.59 15.29
CA LEU A 62 3.70 -8.75 14.42
C LEU A 62 4.99 -9.26 13.76
N PHE A 63 5.81 -10.05 14.45
CA PHE A 63 6.98 -10.67 13.82
C PHE A 63 6.57 -11.92 13.03
N VAL A 64 6.57 -11.88 11.69
CA VAL A 64 6.35 -13.12 10.91
C VAL A 64 7.53 -14.05 11.16
N GLY A 65 7.28 -15.20 11.82
CA GLY A 65 8.31 -16.21 12.07
C GLY A 65 8.98 -16.69 10.78
N PRO A 66 10.17 -17.31 10.85
CA PRO A 66 10.83 -17.85 9.67
C PRO A 66 9.92 -18.84 8.95
N PRO A 67 9.98 -18.93 7.60
CA PRO A 67 9.19 -19.87 6.83
C PRO A 67 9.43 -21.32 7.30
N ALA A 68 8.41 -22.16 7.17
CA ALA A 68 8.41 -23.56 7.54
C ALA A 68 9.67 -24.26 6.99
N GLY A 69 10.60 -24.64 7.88
CA GLY A 69 11.88 -25.26 7.54
C GLY A 69 13.12 -24.56 8.14
N GLY A 70 12.97 -23.34 8.71
CA GLY A 70 14.03 -22.68 9.48
C GLY A 70 14.13 -23.21 10.92
N VAL A 71 15.35 -23.25 11.46
CA VAL A 71 15.60 -23.59 12.88
C VAL A 71 14.69 -22.74 13.78
N PRO A 72 13.95 -23.34 14.75
CA PRO A 72 13.09 -22.59 15.65
C PRO A 72 13.95 -21.59 16.41
N THR A 73 13.88 -20.32 16.01
CA THR A 73 14.46 -19.25 16.79
C THR A 73 13.50 -19.03 17.95
N PRO A 74 13.96 -19.01 19.23
CA PRO A 74 13.05 -18.78 20.35
C PRO A 74 12.25 -17.50 20.09
N LEU A 75 10.93 -17.66 20.02
CA LEU A 75 10.01 -16.55 19.78
C LEU A 75 10.29 -15.48 20.84
N ARG A 76 10.45 -14.23 20.42
CA ARG A 76 10.58 -13.14 21.37
C ARG A 76 9.28 -13.07 22.19
N PRO A 77 9.33 -12.79 23.51
CA PRO A 77 8.15 -12.74 24.38
C PRO A 77 7.02 -11.84 23.86
N SER A 78 7.35 -10.79 23.09
CA SER A 78 6.38 -9.88 22.48
C SER A 78 5.53 -10.53 21.39
N PHE A 79 6.06 -11.52 20.68
CA PHE A 79 5.34 -12.22 19.61
C PHE A 79 4.37 -13.27 20.16
N GLU A 80 4.79 -14.03 21.17
CA GLU A 80 3.93 -15.01 21.82
C GLU A 80 2.68 -14.37 22.45
N ASN A 81 2.82 -13.19 23.05
CA ASN A 81 1.68 -12.43 23.57
C ASN A 81 0.73 -11.95 22.47
N LEU A 82 1.24 -11.74 21.25
CA LEU A 82 0.43 -11.27 20.14
C LEU A 82 -0.31 -12.41 19.49
N CYS A 83 0.36 -13.55 19.26
CA CYS A 83 -0.33 -14.80 18.91
C CYS A 83 -1.41 -15.11 19.96
N ARG A 84 -1.07 -15.06 21.26
CA ARG A 84 -2.06 -15.27 22.32
C ARG A 84 -3.19 -14.25 22.34
N THR A 85 -2.96 -12.99 21.95
CA THR A 85 -4.03 -11.99 21.89
C THR A 85 -4.88 -12.13 20.64
N VAL A 86 -4.25 -12.48 19.52
CA VAL A 86 -4.92 -12.78 18.26
C VAL A 86 -5.79 -14.05 18.49
N GLU A 87 -5.24 -15.08 19.13
CA GLU A 87 -5.93 -16.30 19.61
C GLU A 87 -7.02 -15.99 20.65
N ALA A 88 -6.78 -15.11 21.62
CA ALA A 88 -7.79 -14.66 22.59
C ALA A 88 -8.90 -13.84 21.92
N GLY A 89 -8.59 -13.16 20.82
CA GLY A 89 -9.55 -12.55 19.91
C GLY A 89 -10.20 -13.54 18.94
N GLY A 90 -9.86 -14.83 19.03
CA GLY A 90 -10.41 -15.92 18.21
C GLY A 90 -9.84 -16.02 16.80
N LEU A 91 -8.72 -15.35 16.51
CA LEU A 91 -8.03 -15.46 15.23
C LEU A 91 -6.66 -16.11 15.46
N ASP A 92 -6.39 -17.26 14.87
CA ASP A 92 -5.01 -17.74 14.73
C ASP A 92 -4.58 -17.48 13.29
N LEU A 93 -3.60 -16.58 13.07
CA LEU A 93 -3.13 -16.27 11.72
C LEU A 93 -2.37 -17.44 11.08
N HIS A 94 -1.93 -18.42 11.86
CA HIS A 94 -1.35 -19.65 11.37
C HIS A 94 -2.40 -20.67 10.93
N ASP A 95 -3.64 -20.53 11.41
CA ASP A 95 -4.78 -21.34 10.99
C ASP A 95 -5.01 -21.18 9.48
N GLU A 96 -4.84 -22.29 8.77
CA GLU A 96 -5.01 -22.36 7.32
C GLU A 96 -6.47 -22.12 6.92
N ASP A 97 -7.42 -22.60 7.72
CA ASP A 97 -8.84 -22.48 7.45
C ASP A 97 -9.30 -21.03 7.61
N LEU A 98 -8.78 -20.33 8.61
CA LEU A 98 -9.05 -18.91 8.80
C LEU A 98 -8.45 -18.06 7.67
N ARG A 99 -7.21 -18.33 7.27
CA ARG A 99 -6.59 -17.66 6.12
C ARG A 99 -7.41 -17.87 4.84
N LYS A 100 -7.85 -19.09 4.60
CA LYS A 100 -8.72 -19.44 3.46
C LYS A 100 -10.04 -18.69 3.52
N THR A 101 -10.64 -18.57 4.70
CA THR A 101 -11.88 -17.81 4.93
C THR A 101 -11.72 -16.34 4.52
N PHE A 102 -10.61 -15.69 4.90
CA PHE A 102 -10.37 -14.29 4.49
C PHE A 102 -10.11 -14.14 3.00
N GLN A 103 -9.40 -15.09 2.39
CA GLN A 103 -9.18 -15.09 0.94
C GLN A 103 -10.50 -15.25 0.17
N GLU A 104 -11.36 -16.17 0.61
CA GLU A 104 -12.67 -16.39 0.01
C GLU A 104 -13.57 -15.17 0.19
N ALA A 105 -13.57 -14.53 1.36
CA ALA A 105 -14.30 -13.29 1.61
C ALA A 105 -13.81 -12.15 0.69
N GLY A 106 -12.49 -11.96 0.56
CA GLY A 106 -11.91 -10.95 -0.33
C GLY A 106 -12.31 -11.20 -1.79
N LYS A 107 -12.18 -12.44 -2.27
CA LYS A 107 -12.60 -12.82 -3.63
C LYS A 107 -14.09 -12.66 -3.87
N ALA A 108 -14.92 -12.98 -2.88
CA ALA A 108 -16.36 -12.77 -2.96
C ALA A 108 -16.69 -11.28 -3.08
N TRP A 109 -16.05 -10.45 -2.26
CA TRP A 109 -16.21 -9.00 -2.30
C TRP A 109 -15.75 -8.39 -3.63
N ALA A 110 -14.64 -8.86 -4.19
CA ALA A 110 -14.14 -8.43 -5.50
C ALA A 110 -15.13 -8.71 -6.64
N ARG A 111 -15.91 -9.80 -6.54
CA ARG A 111 -16.84 -10.23 -7.59
C ARG A 111 -18.21 -9.58 -7.50
N LYS A 112 -18.69 -9.28 -6.28
CA LYS A 112 -20.08 -8.88 -6.08
C LYS A 112 -20.25 -7.97 -4.87
N LEU A 113 -21.25 -7.08 -4.98
CA LEU A 113 -21.82 -6.32 -3.87
C LEU A 113 -23.10 -7.00 -3.33
N PRO A 114 -23.42 -6.84 -2.04
CA PRO A 114 -22.71 -6.04 -1.03
C PRO A 114 -21.41 -6.70 -0.52
N ALA A 115 -20.67 -6.00 0.36
CA ALA A 115 -19.54 -6.59 1.07
C ALA A 115 -19.97 -7.83 1.87
N PRO A 116 -19.11 -8.86 2.03
CA PRO A 116 -19.41 -10.02 2.86
C PRO A 116 -19.71 -9.64 4.31
N ASP A 117 -20.57 -10.39 4.99
CA ASP A 117 -21.05 -10.07 6.35
C ASP A 117 -19.91 -9.89 7.36
N ILE A 118 -18.83 -10.67 7.22
CA ILE A 118 -17.63 -10.58 8.06
C ILE A 118 -17.02 -9.17 8.06
N VAL A 119 -17.16 -8.43 6.96
CA VAL A 119 -16.64 -7.06 6.84
C VAL A 119 -17.36 -6.14 7.81
N GLN A 120 -18.69 -6.17 7.79
CA GLN A 120 -19.51 -5.34 8.67
C GLN A 120 -19.42 -5.81 10.13
N GLU A 121 -19.36 -7.12 10.37
CA GLU A 121 -19.18 -7.68 11.71
C GLU A 121 -17.88 -7.15 12.33
N TYR A 122 -16.74 -7.34 11.66
CA TYR A 122 -15.45 -6.92 12.21
C TYR A 122 -15.31 -5.40 12.28
N TRP A 123 -15.91 -4.67 11.34
CA TRP A 123 -15.96 -3.22 11.39
C TRP A 123 -16.69 -2.73 12.65
N SER A 124 -17.85 -3.34 12.97
CA SER A 124 -18.61 -2.99 14.16
C SER A 124 -17.82 -3.20 15.44
N ARG A 125 -16.94 -4.22 15.49
CA ARG A 125 -16.04 -4.46 16.62
C ARG A 125 -14.98 -3.36 16.78
N ILE A 126 -14.42 -2.86 15.68
CA ILE A 126 -13.48 -1.73 15.70
C ILE A 126 -14.20 -0.45 16.15
N VAL A 127 -15.42 -0.21 15.65
CA VAL A 127 -16.22 0.97 16.04
C VAL A 127 -16.63 0.89 17.51
N ALA A 128 -16.96 -0.29 18.02
CA ALA A 128 -17.29 -0.51 19.43
C ALA A 128 -16.09 -0.20 20.35
N ALA A 129 -14.86 -0.45 19.89
CA ALA A 129 -13.62 -0.01 20.54
C ALA A 129 -13.30 1.48 20.34
N GLY A 130 -14.25 2.28 19.86
CA GLY A 130 -14.05 3.66 19.43
C GLY A 130 -13.52 4.63 20.50
N SER A 131 -13.78 4.34 21.78
CA SER A 131 -13.28 5.11 22.93
C SER A 131 -11.86 4.71 23.36
N GLU A 132 -11.36 3.56 22.90
CA GLU A 132 -10.03 3.07 23.25
C GLU A 132 -8.92 3.92 22.63
N PRO A 133 -7.75 4.02 23.28
CA PRO A 133 -6.63 4.77 22.76
C PRO A 133 -6.04 4.13 21.50
N ILE A 134 -5.65 4.95 20.51
CA ILE A 134 -4.93 4.46 19.31
C ILE A 134 -3.55 3.94 19.68
N TYR A 135 -2.89 4.59 20.64
CA TYR A 135 -1.58 4.21 21.17
C TYR A 135 -1.76 3.59 22.56
N PRO A 136 -2.24 2.34 22.65
CA PRO A 136 -2.30 1.66 23.93
C PRO A 136 -0.89 1.57 24.51
N GLN A 137 -0.75 1.85 25.81
CA GLN A 137 0.47 1.52 26.53
C GLN A 137 0.45 0.02 26.77
N VAL A 138 0.98 -0.75 25.82
CA VAL A 138 1.12 -2.20 25.97
C VAL A 138 2.40 -2.45 26.75
N ASP A 139 2.28 -2.91 27.99
CA ASP A 139 3.40 -3.44 28.74
C ASP A 139 3.90 -4.73 28.08
N ARG A 140 5.17 -5.10 28.30
CA ARG A 140 5.79 -6.27 27.62
C ARG A 140 5.05 -7.59 27.86
N HIS A 141 4.16 -7.64 28.85
CA HIS A 141 3.36 -8.80 29.24
C HIS A 141 1.85 -8.58 29.11
N GLY A 142 1.43 -7.41 28.58
CA GLY A 142 0.03 -7.06 28.43
C GLY A 142 -0.65 -7.76 27.27
N ALA A 143 -1.96 -7.95 27.43
CA ALA A 143 -2.82 -8.26 26.30
C ALA A 143 -2.86 -7.06 25.35
N TYR A 144 -2.78 -7.32 24.05
CA TYR A 144 -2.99 -6.29 23.04
C TYR A 144 -4.49 -5.92 22.96
N PRO A 145 -4.86 -4.76 22.41
CA PRO A 145 -6.26 -4.44 22.20
C PRO A 145 -6.90 -5.40 21.19
N ILE A 146 -8.06 -5.93 21.51
CA ILE A 146 -8.77 -6.90 20.66
C ILE A 146 -9.12 -6.33 19.28
N TRP A 147 -9.31 -5.01 19.19
CA TRP A 147 -9.62 -4.34 17.92
C TRP A 147 -8.47 -4.41 16.90
N TRP A 148 -7.22 -4.64 17.34
CA TRP A 148 -6.09 -4.87 16.43
C TRP A 148 -6.34 -6.10 15.57
N THR A 149 -6.88 -7.16 16.16
CA THR A 149 -7.15 -8.42 15.48
C THR A 149 -8.20 -8.24 14.38
N TYR A 150 -9.30 -7.54 14.68
CA TYR A 150 -10.33 -7.24 13.69
C TYR A 150 -9.84 -6.29 12.59
N ALA A 151 -9.03 -5.28 12.95
CA ALA A 151 -8.42 -4.38 11.97
C ALA A 151 -7.49 -5.13 11.02
N LEU A 152 -6.68 -6.05 11.54
CA LEU A 152 -5.78 -6.86 10.74
C LEU A 152 -6.55 -7.77 9.77
N ALA A 153 -7.59 -8.45 10.25
CA ALA A 153 -8.43 -9.30 9.43
C ALA A 153 -9.10 -8.52 8.29
N LEU A 154 -9.69 -7.37 8.60
CA LEU A 154 -10.27 -6.49 7.58
C LEU A 154 -9.23 -5.96 6.59
N MET A 155 -8.02 -5.63 7.05
CA MET A 155 -6.93 -5.21 6.16
C MET A 155 -6.60 -6.33 5.16
N ILE A 156 -6.53 -7.59 5.60
CA ILE A 156 -6.27 -8.76 4.74
C ILE A 156 -7.41 -8.97 3.75
N VAL A 157 -8.66 -9.00 4.22
CA VAL A 157 -9.85 -9.20 3.36
C VAL A 157 -9.95 -8.09 2.30
N ALA A 158 -9.72 -6.84 2.70
CA ALA A 158 -9.77 -5.70 1.80
C ALA A 158 -8.62 -5.69 0.78
N ASP A 159 -7.41 -6.07 1.20
CA ASP A 159 -6.26 -6.20 0.31
C ASP A 159 -6.48 -7.31 -0.72
N GLU A 160 -7.01 -8.47 -0.32
CA GLU A 160 -7.37 -9.57 -1.24
C GLU A 160 -8.45 -9.14 -2.23
N ALA A 161 -9.48 -8.40 -1.79
CA ALA A 161 -10.53 -7.89 -2.67
C ALA A 161 -10.00 -6.94 -3.77
N CYS A 162 -8.82 -6.35 -3.54
CA CYS A 162 -8.13 -5.49 -4.48
C CYS A 162 -7.13 -6.21 -5.39
N GLU A 163 -7.17 -7.55 -5.47
CA GLU A 163 -6.39 -8.31 -6.45
C GLU A 163 -6.57 -7.76 -7.87
N GLY A 164 -5.45 -7.52 -8.56
CA GLY A 164 -5.43 -7.01 -9.94
C GLY A 164 -5.71 -5.51 -10.09
N VAL A 165 -6.01 -4.79 -9.00
CA VAL A 165 -6.14 -3.32 -9.06
C VAL A 165 -4.83 -2.70 -9.53
N GLY A 166 -4.91 -1.76 -10.47
CA GLY A 166 -3.75 -1.08 -11.07
C GLY A 166 -3.15 -1.79 -12.29
N TYR A 167 -3.57 -3.02 -12.60
CA TYR A 167 -3.12 -3.77 -13.79
C TYR A 167 -4.16 -3.81 -14.92
N SER A 168 -5.43 -3.60 -14.60
CA SER A 168 -6.51 -3.63 -15.59
C SER A 168 -6.37 -2.47 -16.58
N VAL A 169 -6.17 -2.80 -17.85
CA VAL A 169 -6.35 -1.84 -18.95
C VAL A 169 -7.86 -1.77 -19.22
N ALA A 170 -8.44 -0.57 -19.26
CA ALA A 170 -9.90 -0.39 -19.35
C ALA A 170 -10.59 -1.01 -20.57
N SER A 171 -9.85 -1.54 -21.53
CA SER A 171 -10.38 -2.29 -22.67
C SER A 171 -10.76 -3.74 -22.36
N GLU A 172 -10.42 -4.26 -21.17
CA GLU A 172 -10.72 -5.64 -20.79
C GLU A 172 -11.67 -5.68 -19.58
N PRO A 173 -12.87 -6.29 -19.73
CA PRO A 173 -13.78 -6.48 -18.60
C PRO A 173 -13.12 -7.38 -17.56
N THR A 174 -12.73 -6.84 -16.42
CA THR A 174 -12.34 -7.66 -15.29
C THR A 174 -13.57 -8.08 -14.51
N GLN A 175 -13.64 -9.34 -14.07
CA GLN A 175 -14.69 -9.79 -13.15
C GLN A 175 -14.60 -9.10 -11.77
N ASN A 176 -13.47 -8.46 -11.48
CA ASN A 176 -13.29 -7.61 -10.30
C ASN A 176 -13.89 -6.21 -10.54
N TRP A 177 -14.97 -5.88 -9.83
CA TRP A 177 -15.61 -4.57 -9.95
C TRP A 177 -14.74 -3.45 -9.36
N VAL A 178 -13.93 -3.74 -8.34
CA VAL A 178 -13.03 -2.79 -7.71
C VAL A 178 -11.95 -2.35 -8.71
N ALA A 179 -11.35 -3.32 -9.41
CA ALA A 179 -10.39 -3.05 -10.47
C ALA A 179 -11.01 -2.28 -11.64
N SER A 180 -12.27 -2.59 -11.98
CA SER A 180 -13.03 -1.88 -13.01
C SER A 180 -13.29 -0.42 -12.65
N ILE A 181 -13.73 -0.15 -11.41
CA ILE A 181 -13.97 1.21 -10.92
C ILE A 181 -12.66 2.00 -10.82
N ALA A 182 -11.58 1.38 -10.32
CA ALA A 182 -10.27 2.00 -10.29
C ALA A 182 -9.80 2.36 -11.71
N ALA A 183 -9.89 1.43 -12.66
CA ALA A 183 -9.53 1.67 -14.06
C ALA A 183 -10.36 2.80 -14.68
N LEU A 184 -11.66 2.87 -14.38
CA LEU A 184 -12.54 3.95 -14.84
C LEU A 184 -12.16 5.30 -14.21
N ALA A 185 -11.88 5.34 -12.92
CA ALA A 185 -11.42 6.54 -12.23
C ALA A 185 -10.10 7.05 -12.82
N TYR A 186 -9.16 6.14 -13.11
CA TYR A 186 -7.95 6.47 -13.85
C TYR A 186 -8.30 7.04 -15.23
N TRP A 187 -9.12 6.36 -16.01
CA TRP A 187 -9.46 6.82 -17.36
C TRP A 187 -10.10 8.20 -17.38
N ARG A 188 -11.02 8.49 -16.45
CA ARG A 188 -11.66 9.80 -16.36
C ARG A 188 -10.65 10.91 -16.05
N ALA A 189 -9.84 10.73 -15.01
CA ALA A 189 -8.83 11.71 -14.63
C ALA A 189 -7.73 11.90 -15.70
N SER A 190 -7.59 10.93 -16.60
CA SER A 190 -6.69 10.96 -17.75
C SER A 190 -7.29 11.71 -18.96
N ALA A 191 -8.57 11.47 -19.26
CA ALA A 191 -9.27 12.03 -20.41
C ALA A 191 -9.33 13.56 -20.35
N ASP A 192 -9.50 14.12 -19.15
CA ASP A 192 -9.53 15.57 -18.90
C ASP A 192 -8.23 16.28 -19.31
N ARG A 193 -7.10 15.55 -19.45
CA ARG A 193 -5.80 16.12 -19.84
C ARG A 193 -5.49 15.99 -21.32
N PHE A 194 -6.20 15.11 -22.04
CA PHE A 194 -6.03 14.97 -23.49
C PHE A 194 -6.62 16.15 -24.27
N THR A 195 -7.59 16.85 -23.68
CA THR A 195 -8.27 17.99 -24.30
C THR A 195 -7.40 19.26 -24.30
N ASP A 196 -6.42 19.37 -23.39
CA ASP A 196 -5.67 20.62 -23.16
C ASP A 196 -4.37 20.76 -23.99
N ARG A 197 -3.92 19.70 -24.68
CA ARG A 197 -2.69 19.70 -25.52
C ARG A 197 -2.95 19.64 -27.03
N ARG A 198 -4.00 20.32 -27.51
CA ARG A 198 -4.20 20.54 -28.97
C ARG A 198 -3.34 21.68 -29.55
N GLY A 199 -2.51 22.34 -28.76
CA GLY A 199 -1.52 23.30 -29.25
C GLY A 199 -0.15 22.68 -29.58
N ARG A 200 0.18 22.60 -30.87
CA ARG A 200 1.53 22.48 -31.47
C ARG A 200 2.26 21.12 -31.41
N GLY A 201 2.66 20.63 -32.58
CA GLY A 201 3.82 19.73 -32.74
C GLY A 201 3.52 18.36 -33.34
N ASN A 202 3.96 18.15 -34.58
CA ASN A 202 3.78 16.96 -35.43
C ASN A 202 4.77 15.82 -35.10
N GLY A 203 4.91 15.45 -33.82
CA GLY A 203 5.80 14.36 -33.37
C GLY A 203 5.00 13.23 -32.74
N ARG A 204 5.34 11.96 -33.07
CA ARG A 204 4.77 10.73 -32.50
C ARG A 204 4.49 10.88 -31.00
N ARG A 205 3.21 11.04 -30.64
CA ARG A 205 2.76 11.25 -29.27
C ARG A 205 2.63 9.90 -28.57
N THR A 206 3.68 9.44 -27.89
CA THR A 206 3.50 8.56 -26.74
C THR A 206 2.92 9.42 -25.62
N ALA A 207 1.59 9.52 -25.58
CA ALA A 207 0.91 10.20 -24.49
C ALA A 207 1.13 9.38 -23.22
N VAL A 208 2.17 9.72 -22.46
CA VAL A 208 2.29 9.28 -21.07
C VAL A 208 1.20 10.04 -20.34
N VAL A 209 0.13 9.31 -20.06
CA VAL A 209 -0.98 9.78 -19.26
C VAL A 209 -0.48 9.88 -17.83
N SER A 210 -0.02 11.07 -17.42
CA SER A 210 0.30 11.31 -16.02
C SER A 210 -1.00 11.54 -15.27
N ASN A 211 -1.34 10.61 -14.38
CA ASN A 211 -2.55 10.72 -13.61
C ASN A 211 -2.19 10.92 -12.14
N ASP A 212 -2.45 12.13 -11.65
CA ASP A 212 -2.15 12.53 -10.27
C ASP A 212 -3.29 12.14 -9.33
N LEU A 213 -3.94 10.98 -9.57
CA LEU A 213 -4.94 10.47 -8.64
C LEU A 213 -4.19 10.12 -7.34
N PRO A 214 -4.34 10.90 -6.26
CA PRO A 214 -3.46 10.77 -5.10
C PRO A 214 -3.75 9.49 -4.32
N SER A 215 -4.98 8.96 -4.43
CA SER A 215 -5.44 7.76 -3.74
C SER A 215 -6.48 7.03 -4.57
N LEU A 216 -6.56 5.70 -4.43
CA LEU A 216 -7.64 4.83 -4.92
C LEU A 216 -8.90 4.84 -4.03
N CYS A 217 -8.80 5.47 -2.87
CA CYS A 217 -9.93 5.62 -1.95
C CYS A 217 -10.98 6.56 -2.53
N VAL A 218 -12.25 6.30 -2.21
CA VAL A 218 -13.39 7.09 -2.66
C VAL A 218 -13.89 7.98 -1.53
N LEU A 219 -13.96 7.43 -0.31
CA LEU A 219 -14.53 8.11 0.86
C LEU A 219 -13.45 8.65 1.81
N VAL A 220 -12.22 8.13 1.73
CA VAL A 220 -11.12 8.55 2.59
C VAL A 220 -10.55 9.90 2.16
N ASP A 221 -10.28 10.75 3.14
CA ASP A 221 -9.57 12.02 2.92
C ASP A 221 -8.09 11.78 2.52
N PRO A 222 -7.68 12.15 1.28
CA PRO A 222 -6.30 11.99 0.83
C PRO A 222 -5.30 12.90 1.56
N ASP A 223 -5.75 13.90 2.32
CA ASP A 223 -4.90 14.69 3.22
C ASP A 223 -4.60 13.98 4.55
N VAL A 224 -5.19 12.81 4.77
CA VAL A 224 -4.97 11.97 5.96
C VAL A 224 -4.19 10.72 5.61
N VAL A 225 -4.57 10.04 4.54
CA VAL A 225 -3.88 8.84 4.07
C VAL A 225 -4.22 8.55 2.61
N CYS A 226 -3.25 7.99 1.89
CA CYS A 226 -3.42 7.59 0.50
C CYS A 226 -3.24 6.08 0.35
N VAL A 227 -3.94 5.49 -0.61
CA VAL A 227 -3.79 4.09 -1.00
C VAL A 227 -3.52 4.03 -2.49
N GLN A 228 -2.50 3.26 -2.88
CA GLN A 228 -2.16 3.03 -4.29
C GLN A 228 -2.03 1.53 -4.55
N PRO A 229 -2.15 1.09 -5.82
CA PRO A 229 -1.87 -0.29 -6.15
C PRO A 229 -0.40 -0.62 -5.93
N LYS A 230 -0.10 -1.91 -5.79
CA LYS A 230 1.24 -2.42 -5.52
C LYS A 230 1.67 -3.42 -6.58
N VAL A 231 2.72 -3.08 -7.35
CA VAL A 231 3.21 -3.96 -8.43
C VAL A 231 4.01 -5.16 -7.91
N ARG A 232 4.77 -4.96 -6.84
CA ARG A 232 5.69 -5.97 -6.32
C ARG A 232 5.69 -5.95 -4.80
N THR A 233 5.51 -7.13 -4.21
CA THR A 233 5.77 -7.39 -2.80
C THR A 233 7.27 -7.59 -2.64
N ALA A 234 7.89 -6.75 -1.82
CA ALA A 234 9.29 -6.96 -1.46
C ALA A 234 9.37 -8.28 -0.69
N ALA A 235 10.25 -9.18 -1.12
CA ALA A 235 10.43 -10.49 -0.46
C ALA A 235 11.00 -10.36 0.97
N VAL A 236 11.54 -9.17 1.31
CA VAL A 236 12.27 -8.95 2.56
C VAL A 236 11.93 -7.57 3.14
N GLY A 237 11.62 -7.52 4.43
CA GLY A 237 11.42 -6.29 5.21
C GLY A 237 10.24 -6.39 6.18
N CYS A 238 10.33 -5.74 7.34
CA CYS A 238 9.24 -5.66 8.34
C CYS A 238 8.52 -4.31 8.23
N THR A 239 7.96 -3.99 7.06
CA THR A 239 7.17 -2.76 6.86
C THR A 239 5.74 -3.12 6.55
N LEU A 240 4.78 -2.21 6.73
CA LEU A 240 3.38 -2.43 6.31
C LEU A 240 3.29 -2.92 4.84
N ARG A 241 4.18 -2.43 3.98
CA ARG A 241 4.31 -2.87 2.59
C ARG A 241 4.62 -4.38 2.45
N SER A 242 5.17 -5.04 3.46
CA SER A 242 5.45 -6.48 3.43
C SER A 242 4.27 -7.32 3.92
N TYR A 243 3.29 -6.73 4.63
CA TYR A 243 2.12 -7.45 5.15
C TYR A 243 0.93 -7.48 4.18
N THR A 244 1.02 -6.72 3.08
CA THR A 244 -0.04 -6.59 2.07
C THR A 244 0.48 -7.09 0.73
N GLN A 245 -0.39 -7.55 -0.15
CA GLN A 245 -0.03 -8.07 -1.48
C GLN A 245 -0.40 -7.09 -2.58
N ASN A 246 -1.58 -6.49 -2.53
CA ASN A 246 -2.19 -5.78 -3.66
C ASN A 246 -2.16 -4.25 -3.50
N LEU A 247 -2.26 -3.77 -2.26
CA LEU A 247 -2.34 -2.35 -1.95
C LEU A 247 -1.13 -1.87 -1.15
N ALA A 248 -0.78 -0.60 -1.33
CA ALA A 248 0.21 0.11 -0.56
C ALA A 248 -0.43 1.29 0.16
N LEU A 249 -0.22 1.37 1.48
CA LEU A 249 -0.53 2.55 2.25
C LEU A 249 0.57 3.60 2.06
N LEU A 250 0.17 4.83 1.80
CA LEU A 250 1.06 5.96 1.57
C LEU A 250 0.72 7.11 2.53
N PRO A 251 1.71 7.97 2.84
CA PRO A 251 1.46 9.19 3.60
C PRO A 251 0.41 10.10 2.92
N PRO A 252 -0.15 11.07 3.67
CA PRO A 252 -0.92 12.16 3.09
C PRO A 252 -0.30 12.76 1.83
N ARG A 253 -1.14 13.16 0.87
CA ARG A 253 -0.69 13.77 -0.39
C ARG A 253 0.16 15.04 -0.18
N GLY A 254 -0.04 15.75 0.94
CA GLY A 254 0.76 16.93 1.30
C GLY A 254 2.20 16.62 1.72
N ILE A 255 2.50 15.37 2.07
CA ILE A 255 3.85 14.90 2.41
C ILE A 255 4.52 14.30 1.17
N VAL A 256 3.81 13.43 0.46
CA VAL A 256 4.29 12.77 -0.76
C VAL A 256 3.19 12.79 -1.81
N SER A 257 3.49 13.37 -2.97
CA SER A 257 2.64 13.23 -4.15
C SER A 257 3.01 11.96 -4.89
N THR A 258 2.04 11.05 -5.03
CA THR A 258 2.19 9.83 -5.82
C THR A 258 1.14 9.80 -6.91
N GLY A 259 1.56 9.42 -8.11
CA GLY A 259 0.69 9.08 -9.22
C GLY A 259 0.92 7.63 -9.63
N TRP A 260 -0.14 6.98 -10.09
CA TRP A 260 -0.03 5.68 -10.73
C TRP A 260 -0.13 5.86 -12.24
N HIS A 261 0.80 5.22 -12.95
CA HIS A 261 0.87 5.27 -14.39
C HIS A 261 0.68 3.85 -14.93
N VAL A 262 -0.44 3.65 -15.61
CA VAL A 262 -0.62 2.44 -16.41
C VAL A 262 0.12 2.66 -17.73
N PRO A 263 1.10 1.79 -18.09
CA PRO A 263 1.83 1.95 -19.34
C PRO A 263 0.85 1.92 -20.53
N PRO A 264 1.06 2.77 -21.55
CA PRO A 264 0.23 2.76 -22.74
C PRO A 264 0.48 1.48 -23.54
N GLY A 265 -0.49 0.57 -23.56
CA GLY A 265 -0.47 -0.65 -24.36
C GLY A 265 -0.70 -1.92 -23.53
N ARG A 266 -0.97 -3.03 -24.23
CA ARG A 266 -0.97 -4.36 -23.60
C ARG A 266 0.47 -4.73 -23.26
N LEU A 267 0.73 -5.07 -22.00
CA LEU A 267 1.95 -5.79 -21.65
C LEU A 267 1.89 -7.15 -22.35
N SER A 268 2.87 -7.47 -23.18
CA SER A 268 2.92 -8.77 -23.85
C SER A 268 3.09 -9.87 -22.80
N THR A 269 2.13 -10.80 -22.73
CA THR A 269 2.21 -12.00 -21.88
C THR A 269 3.35 -12.93 -22.27
N GLU A 270 3.89 -12.78 -23.48
CA GLU A 270 4.97 -13.61 -24.03
C GLU A 270 6.32 -13.49 -23.28
N ASN A 271 6.48 -12.51 -22.39
CA ASN A 271 7.75 -12.23 -21.70
C ASN A 271 7.59 -11.97 -20.18
N GLU A 272 6.60 -12.57 -19.53
CA GLU A 272 6.44 -12.44 -18.06
C GLU A 272 7.66 -12.94 -17.26
N THR A 273 8.45 -13.85 -17.84
CA THR A 273 9.70 -14.37 -17.27
C THR A 273 10.94 -13.57 -17.68
N ALA A 274 10.83 -12.63 -18.63
CA ALA A 274 11.97 -11.82 -19.03
C ALA A 274 12.33 -10.85 -17.89
N ALA A 275 13.58 -10.89 -17.44
CA ALA A 275 14.07 -9.99 -16.40
C ALA A 275 13.75 -8.53 -16.76
N LEU A 276 13.09 -7.82 -15.84
CA LEU A 276 12.80 -6.39 -16.01
C LEU A 276 14.13 -5.62 -16.09
N ASN A 277 14.53 -5.25 -17.31
CA ASN A 277 15.73 -4.48 -17.58
C ASN A 277 15.49 -3.00 -17.22
N ILE A 278 15.59 -2.67 -15.92
CA ILE A 278 15.52 -1.29 -15.46
C ILE A 278 16.86 -0.61 -15.68
N LEU A 279 16.88 0.46 -16.49
CA LEU A 279 17.99 1.40 -16.52
C LEU A 279 17.74 2.51 -15.50
N ILE A 280 18.45 2.45 -14.37
CA ILE A 280 18.44 3.54 -13.39
C ILE A 280 19.48 4.57 -13.83
N VAL A 281 19.03 5.75 -14.25
CA VAL A 281 19.92 6.90 -14.49
C VAL A 281 19.84 7.83 -13.29
N PRO A 282 20.79 7.78 -12.34
CA PRO A 282 20.77 8.67 -11.19
C PRO A 282 20.89 10.13 -11.64
N TYR A 283 20.13 11.01 -11.00
CA TYR A 283 20.34 12.45 -11.16
C TYR A 283 21.71 12.82 -10.56
N PRO A 284 22.50 13.68 -11.22
CA PRO A 284 22.16 14.48 -12.40
C PRO A 284 22.31 13.74 -13.75
N PHE A 285 21.39 14.03 -14.68
CA PHE A 285 21.38 13.48 -16.06
C PHE A 285 22.57 13.93 -16.93
N LYS A 286 23.45 14.79 -16.40
CA LYS A 286 24.66 15.27 -17.06
C LYS A 286 25.82 15.06 -16.11
N LEU A 287 26.65 14.06 -16.39
CA LEU A 287 27.90 13.82 -15.66
C LEU A 287 29.01 14.70 -16.24
N ARG A 288 29.63 15.56 -15.43
CA ARG A 288 30.82 16.32 -15.85
C ARG A 288 32.06 15.47 -15.64
N ALA A 289 33.02 15.54 -16.57
CA ALA A 289 34.31 14.85 -16.43
C ALA A 289 35.03 15.22 -15.11
N THR A 290 34.83 16.45 -14.62
CA THR A 290 35.38 16.96 -13.36
C THR A 290 34.85 16.28 -12.09
N TRP A 291 33.80 15.46 -12.18
CA TRP A 291 33.26 14.74 -11.02
C TRP A 291 33.93 13.39 -10.77
N PHE A 292 34.82 12.97 -11.68
CA PHE A 292 35.60 11.75 -11.52
C PHE A 292 37.03 12.14 -11.15
N ALA A 293 37.56 11.52 -10.10
CA ALA A 293 38.98 11.58 -9.77
C ALA A 293 39.65 10.27 -10.23
N PRO A 294 40.80 10.32 -10.89
CA PRO A 294 41.53 9.11 -11.23
C PRO A 294 41.92 8.39 -9.94
N THR A 295 41.43 7.18 -9.75
CA THR A 295 41.90 6.31 -8.67
C THR A 295 43.02 5.47 -9.23
N ARG A 296 44.23 5.59 -8.68
CA ARG A 296 45.31 4.64 -9.01
C ARG A 296 44.84 3.25 -8.61
N ALA A 297 44.71 2.36 -9.59
CA ALA A 297 44.47 0.96 -9.31
C ALA A 297 45.58 0.47 -8.36
N LYS A 298 45.20 0.04 -7.14
CA LYS A 298 46.10 -0.67 -6.22
C LYS A 298 46.41 -2.02 -6.86
N GLY A 299 47.41 -2.05 -7.73
CA GLY A 299 47.76 -3.26 -8.47
C GLY A 299 48.65 -3.06 -9.70
N ALA A 300 49.05 -1.83 -10.05
CA ALA A 300 50.18 -1.67 -10.96
C ALA A 300 51.45 -2.09 -10.22
N ARG A 301 51.82 -3.37 -10.35
CA ARG A 301 53.18 -3.85 -10.12
C ARG A 301 54.12 -2.84 -10.79
N ARG A 302 55.08 -2.35 -10.00
CA ARG A 302 56.25 -1.67 -10.55
C ARG A 302 56.97 -2.70 -11.43
N ASP A 303 56.81 -2.58 -12.74
CA ASP A 303 57.85 -3.05 -13.65
C ASP A 303 58.93 -1.96 -13.64
N ASP A 304 59.85 -2.12 -12.69
CA ASP A 304 61.09 -1.38 -12.65
C ASP A 304 61.98 -1.90 -13.79
N GLY A 305 62.15 -1.07 -14.81
CA GLY A 305 63.34 -1.05 -15.66
C GLY A 305 63.30 -1.84 -16.96
N VAL A 306 63.27 -1.12 -18.09
CA VAL A 306 64.42 -1.07 -19.01
C VAL A 306 64.42 0.31 -19.70
N ASP A 307 65.53 1.02 -19.53
CA ASP A 307 65.93 2.21 -20.28
C ASP A 307 65.89 1.97 -21.80
N GLY A 308 65.28 2.88 -22.55
CA GLY A 308 65.34 2.92 -24.00
C GLY A 308 65.13 4.34 -24.49
N ALA A 309 66.23 4.98 -24.88
CA ALA A 309 66.34 6.39 -25.18
C ALA A 309 65.46 6.88 -26.34
N ILE A 310 65.08 8.15 -26.17
CA ILE A 310 64.83 9.22 -27.15
C ILE A 310 65.42 8.93 -28.55
N GLU A 311 64.60 9.08 -29.60
CA GLU A 311 64.96 10.01 -30.69
C GLU A 311 63.75 10.51 -31.50
N ARG A 312 63.88 11.76 -31.92
CA ARG A 312 62.88 12.58 -32.61
C ARG A 312 62.99 12.36 -34.12
N GLY A 313 61.84 12.45 -34.79
CA GLY A 313 61.70 12.75 -36.21
C GLY A 313 60.44 13.59 -36.40
#